data_AF-Q1WA89-F1
#
_entry.id   AF-Q1WA89-F1
#
_cell.length_a   1.000
_cell.length_b   1.000
_cell.length_c   1.000
_cell.angle_alpha   90.00
_cell.angle_beta   90.00
_cell.angle_gamma   90.00
#
_symmetry.space_group_name_H-M   'P 1'
#
loop_
_entity.id
_entity.type
_entity.pdbx_description
1 polymer ?
#
loop_
_entity_poly.entity_id
_entity_poly.type
_entity_poly.pdbx_seq_one_letter_code
_entity_poly.pdbx_strand_id
1 'polypeptide(L)' 'TYKVEYTPYEEGPHSVEVSYDSAPVPNSPFRVPVTEGCDPARVRVHGPGLQSGITNKPNKFTVETRGAGRRV' A
#
# COMPACT_ATOMS: atom_id res chain seq x y z
N THR A 1 14.67 -7.73 0.41
CA THR A 1 13.61 -6.71 0.40
C THR A 1 13.92 -5.69 1.46
N TYR A 2 13.90 -4.40 1.13
CA TYR A 2 14.06 -3.31 2.10
C TYR A 2 12.71 -2.62 2.30
N LYS A 3 12.36 -2.30 3.55
CA LYS A 3 11.09 -1.65 3.92
C LYS A 3 11.39 -0.26 4.47
N VAL A 4 10.67 0.74 3.97
CA VAL A 4 10.73 2.13 4.43
C VAL A 4 9.28 2.59 4.67
N GLU A 5 9.05 3.30 5.77
CA GLU A 5 7.74 3.85 6.14
C GLU A 5 7.85 5.36 6.33
N TYR A 6 6.87 6.11 5.83
CA TYR A 6 6.74 7.55 6.04
C TYR A 6 5.25 7.89 6.21
N THR A 7 4.97 8.93 6.99
CA THR A 7 3.62 9.47 7.18
C THR A 7 3.59 10.88 6.61
N PRO A 8 2.92 11.12 5.47
CA PRO A 8 2.78 12.47 4.93
C PRO A 8 1.81 13.28 5.79
N TYR A 9 2.12 14.57 5.98
CA TYR A 9 1.28 15.50 6.74
C TYR A 9 0.42 16.41 5.86
N GLU A 10 0.74 16.49 4.57
CA GLU A 10 0.04 17.32 3.59
C GLU A 10 -0.50 16.45 2.45
N GLU A 11 -1.62 16.88 1.86
CA GLU A 11 -2.12 16.28 0.64
C GLU A 11 -1.28 16.72 -0.57
N GLY A 12 -1.24 15.88 -1.61
CA GLY A 12 -0.61 16.21 -2.87
C GLY A 12 0.58 15.32 -3.24
N PRO A 13 1.29 15.65 -4.34
CA PRO A 13 2.35 14.82 -4.88
C PRO A 13 3.60 14.88 -4.00
N HIS A 14 4.01 13.73 -3.48
CA HIS A 14 5.26 13.56 -2.76
C HIS A 14 6.30 12.84 -3.64
N SER A 15 7.58 13.14 -3.43
CA SER A 15 8.70 12.52 -4.14
C SER A 15 9.60 11.78 -3.15
N VAL A 16 9.81 10.48 -3.38
CA VAL A 16 10.73 9.65 -2.58
C VAL A 16 11.95 9.31 -3.44
N GLU A 17 13.10 9.82 -3.04
CA GLU A 17 14.38 9.54 -3.69
C GLU A 17 15.11 8.40 -2.98
N VAL A 18 15.56 7.42 -3.76
CA VAL A 18 16.31 6.27 -3.26
C VAL A 18 17.59 6.12 -4.08
N SER A 19 18.73 6.16 -3.40
CA SER A 19 20.05 5.98 -4.01
C SER A 19 20.81 4.81 -3.36
N TYR A 20 21.68 4.20 -4.15
CA TYR A 20 22.66 3.22 -3.72
C TYR A 20 24.03 3.65 -4.25
N ASP A 21 25.00 3.80 -3.37
CA ASP A 21 26.34 4.30 -3.70
C ASP A 21 26.30 5.64 -4.48
N SER A 22 25.49 6.58 -3.99
CA SER A 22 25.24 7.90 -4.61
C SER A 22 24.59 7.86 -6.00
N ALA A 23 24.25 6.68 -6.54
CA ALA A 23 23.52 6.52 -7.79
C ALA A 23 22.04 6.21 -7.54
N PRO A 24 21.09 6.82 -8.26
CA PRO A 24 19.67 6.51 -8.11
C PRO A 24 19.38 5.06 -8.51
N VAL A 25 18.53 4.39 -7.73
CA VAL A 25 18.02 3.06 -8.11
C VAL A 25 17.04 3.21 -9.27
N PRO A 26 16.78 2.15 -10.06
CA PRO A 26 15.78 2.19 -11.11
C PRO A 26 14.41 2.68 -10.58
N ASN A 27 13.80 3.60 -11.32
CA ASN A 27 12.51 4.25 -11.02
C ASN A 27 12.52 5.28 -9.87
N SER A 28 13.67 5.56 -9.25
CA SER A 28 13.80 6.73 -8.38
C SER A 28 13.90 8.01 -9.23
N PRO A 29 13.22 9.12 -8.86
CA PRO A 29 12.32 9.25 -7.71
C PRO A 29 10.95 8.60 -7.93
N PHE A 30 10.39 8.05 -6.84
CA PHE A 30 9.04 7.52 -6.81
C PHE A 30 8.05 8.64 -6.48
N ARG A 31 7.12 8.92 -7.40
CA ARG A 31 6.03 9.87 -7.18
C ARG A 31 4.87 9.20 -6.46
N VAL A 32 4.47 9.76 -5.32
CA VAL A 32 3.40 9.22 -4.48
C VAL A 32 2.29 10.26 -4.35
N PRO A 33 1.09 10.02 -4.93
CA PRO A 33 -0.06 10.86 -4.69
C PRO A 33 -0.59 10.62 -3.26
N VAL A 34 -0.59 11.65 -2.43
CA VAL A 34 -1.20 11.61 -1.09
C VAL A 34 -2.56 12.28 -1.15
N THR A 35 -3.59 11.60 -0.65
CA THR A 35 -4.97 12.10 -0.57
C THR A 35 -5.49 11.88 0.84
N GLU A 36 -6.52 12.62 1.24
CA GLU A 36 -7.27 12.39 2.47
C GLU A 36 -7.58 10.91 2.70
N GLY A 37 -7.37 10.47 3.94
CA GLY A 37 -7.38 9.07 4.31
C GLY A 37 -8.77 8.43 4.29
N CYS A 38 -8.77 7.13 4.01
CA CYS A 38 -9.80 6.16 4.41
C CYS A 38 -9.57 5.79 5.89
N ASP A 39 -10.58 5.33 6.64
CA ASP A 39 -10.38 4.76 7.98
C ASP A 39 -9.94 3.29 7.82
N PRO A 40 -8.63 2.98 7.85
CA PRO A 40 -8.15 1.64 7.52
C PRO A 40 -8.48 0.64 8.63
N ALA A 41 -8.76 1.11 9.86
CA ALA A 41 -9.17 0.26 10.98
C ALA A 41 -10.55 -0.38 10.74
N ARG A 42 -11.33 0.13 9.79
CA ARG A 42 -12.64 -0.42 9.41
C ARG A 42 -12.56 -1.44 8.28
N VAL A 43 -11.40 -1.60 7.65
CA VAL A 43 -11.19 -2.62 6.62
C VAL A 43 -10.96 -3.97 7.29
N ARG A 44 -11.69 -5.00 6.85
CA ARG A 44 -11.48 -6.38 7.29
C ARG A 44 -11.08 -7.24 6.12
N VAL A 45 -10.08 -8.10 6.31
CA VAL A 45 -9.64 -9.05 5.29
C VAL A 45 -9.65 -10.44 5.90
N HIS A 46 -10.25 -11.40 5.21
CA HIS A 46 -10.35 -12.78 5.68
C HIS A 46 -10.38 -13.79 4.53
N GLY A 47 -10.14 -15.06 4.85
CA GLY A 47 -10.18 -16.17 3.90
C GLY A 47 -8.87 -16.97 3.86
N PRO A 48 -8.91 -18.20 3.32
CA PRO A 48 -7.78 -19.13 3.34
C PRO A 48 -6.55 -18.60 2.59
N GLY A 49 -6.76 -17.76 1.57
CA GLY A 49 -5.67 -17.24 0.76
C GLY A 49 -4.76 -16.20 1.40
N LEU A 50 -5.06 -15.77 2.63
CA LEU A 50 -4.17 -14.93 3.43
C LEU A 50 -3.14 -15.74 4.22
N GLN A 51 -3.37 -17.05 4.41
CA GLN A 51 -2.54 -17.89 5.27
C GLN A 51 -1.52 -18.69 4.47
N SER A 52 -1.94 -19.30 3.35
CA SER A 52 -1.07 -20.11 2.49
C SER A 52 -1.66 -20.22 1.09
N GLY A 53 -0.86 -20.72 0.14
CA GLY A 53 -1.28 -20.97 -1.24
C GLY A 53 -0.59 -22.20 -1.84
N ILE A 54 -1.22 -22.81 -2.84
CA ILE A 54 -0.70 -23.97 -3.57
C ILE A 54 -0.57 -23.59 -5.04
N THR A 55 0.58 -23.91 -5.65
CA THR A 55 0.84 -23.67 -7.07
C THR A 55 -0.27 -24.26 -7.95
N ASN A 56 -0.67 -23.52 -8.99
CA ASN A 56 -1.73 -23.89 -9.94
C ASN A 56 -3.13 -24.02 -9.32
N LYS A 57 -3.37 -23.51 -8.11
CA LYS A 57 -4.71 -23.46 -7.51
C LYS A 57 -5.15 -22.01 -7.25
N PRO A 58 -6.41 -21.65 -7.56
CA PRO A 58 -6.96 -20.37 -7.17
C PRO A 58 -6.94 -20.21 -5.65
N ASN A 59 -6.37 -19.11 -5.17
CA ASN A 59 -6.28 -18.82 -3.75
C ASN A 59 -7.20 -17.65 -3.40
N LYS A 60 -8.29 -17.92 -2.67
CA LYS A 60 -9.37 -16.94 -2.45
C LYS A 60 -9.24 -16.26 -1.09
N PHE A 61 -9.46 -14.96 -1.08
CA PHE A 61 -9.67 -14.15 0.12
C PHE A 61 -10.70 -13.05 -0.19
N THR A 62 -11.23 -12.44 0.86
CA THR A 62 -12.29 -11.42 0.81
C THR A 62 -11.81 -10.17 1.53
N VAL A 63 -12.08 -9.01 0.92
CA VAL A 63 -11.81 -7.69 1.47
C VAL A 63 -13.15 -6.99 1.70
N GLU A 64 -13.46 -6.67 2.95
CA GLU A 64 -14.63 -5.88 3.34
C GLU A 64 -14.19 -4.44 3.62
N THR A 65 -14.73 -3.50 2.84
CA THR A 65 -14.41 -2.06 2.93
C THR A 65 -15.59 -1.22 3.44
N ARG A 66 -16.66 -1.86 3.94
CA ARG A 66 -17.88 -1.17 4.38
C ARG A 66 -17.56 -0.19 5.51
N GLY A 67 -17.83 1.09 5.28
CA GLY A 67 -17.63 2.15 6.28
C GLY A 67 -16.19 2.65 6.40
N ALA A 68 -15.25 2.14 5.61
CA ALA A 68 -13.87 2.61 5.54
C ALA A 68 -13.73 3.82 4.59
N GLY A 69 -14.51 3.84 3.51
CA GLY A 69 -14.49 4.92 2.52
C GLY A 69 -15.00 6.28 3.03
N ARG A 70 -14.66 7.32 2.28
CA ARG A 70 -15.08 8.72 2.54
C ARG A 70 -16.60 8.85 2.41
N ARG A 71 -17.23 9.65 3.28
CA ARG A 71 -18.61 10.11 3.07
C ARG A 71 -18.57 11.15 1.94
N VAL A 72 -19.16 10.82 0.79
CA VAL A 72 -19.44 11.81 -0.27
C VAL A 72 -20.60 12.71 0.12
#